data_AF-A0A7S1EGZ7-F1
#
_entry.id   AF-A0A7S1EGZ7-F1
#
_cell.length_a   1.000
_cell.length_b   1.000
_cell.length_c   1.000
_cell.angle_alpha   90.00
_cell.angle_beta   90.00
_cell.angle_gamma   90.00
#
_symmetry.space_group_name_H-M   'P 1'
#
loop_
_entity.id
_entity.type
_entity.pdbx_description
1 polymer ?
#
loop_
_entity_poly.entity_id
_entity_poly.type
_entity_poly.pdbx_seq_one_letter_code
_entity_poly.pdbx_strand_id
1 'polypeptide(L)'
;MRTLINVIIERAPFAEGAMRSAYHMRDLTASGEESHFVAKMAKAGCTSAGQYFDDVRMQTEARRWAQEFNQKGVPKRVDFIAAYVIELTDRPTRPICGVERFVPGEYVKYNNNWNWSDERRNTPQAFS
;
A
#
# COMPACT_ATOMS: atom_id res chain seq x y z
N MET A 1 -3.01 -18.17 -7.57
CA MET A 1 -2.91 -17.83 -9.00
C MET A 1 -1.76 -16.84 -9.17
N ARG A 2 -0.86 -17.05 -10.14
CA ARG A 2 0.17 -16.06 -10.50
C ARG A 2 -0.31 -15.32 -11.75
N THR A 3 -0.24 -14.00 -11.73
CA THR A 3 -0.62 -13.15 -12.87
C THR A 3 0.64 -12.45 -13.37
N LEU A 4 0.85 -12.43 -14.68
CA LEU A 4 1.94 -11.69 -15.31
C LEU A 4 1.42 -10.32 -15.75
N ILE A 5 2.17 -9.27 -15.44
CA ILE A 5 1.88 -7.88 -15.82
C ILE A 5 3.17 -7.22 -16.31
N ASN A 6 3.03 -6.34 -17.30
CA ASN A 6 4.13 -5.49 -17.75
C ASN A 6 3.99 -4.14 -17.04
N VAL A 7 5.05 -3.69 -16.37
CA VAL A 7 5.02 -2.45 -15.60
C VAL A 7 6.17 -1.52 -15.95
N ILE A 8 5.92 -0.21 -15.84
CA ILE A 8 6.97 0.81 -15.83
C ILE A 8 7.02 1.39 -14.42
N ILE A 9 8.22 1.44 -13.83
CA ILE A 9 8.46 2.05 -12.51
C ILE A 9 9.42 3.21 -12.70
N GLU A 10 9.08 4.37 -12.15
CA GLU A 10 9.95 5.54 -12.18
C GLU A 10 11.26 5.31 -11.41
N ARG A 11 12.32 6.01 -11.81
CA ARG A 11 13.66 5.83 -11.23
C ARG A 11 13.80 6.48 -9.86
N ALA A 12 13.14 7.62 -9.64
CA ALA A 12 13.20 8.37 -8.39
C ALA A 12 11.95 8.10 -7.55
N PRO A 13 12.07 7.96 -6.22
CA PRO A 13 10.91 7.88 -5.36
C PRO A 13 10.24 9.27 -5.27
N PHE A 14 8.92 9.30 -5.19
CA PHE A 14 8.16 10.54 -4.94
C PHE A 14 7.88 10.76 -3.45
N ALA A 15 8.02 9.72 -2.63
CA ALA A 15 7.84 9.80 -1.18
C ALA A 15 8.67 8.73 -0.46
N GLU A 16 9.00 8.99 0.80
CA GLU A 16 9.72 8.03 1.65
C GLU A 16 9.08 7.93 3.04
N GLY A 17 9.06 6.71 3.56
CA GLY A 17 8.82 6.44 4.98
C GLY A 17 10.10 6.01 5.69
N ALA A 18 9.94 5.53 6.92
CA ALA A 18 11.07 5.00 7.70
C ALA A 18 11.72 3.78 7.03
N MET A 19 10.91 2.84 6.54
CA MET A 19 11.39 1.52 6.06
C MET A 19 11.39 1.37 4.53
N ARG A 20 10.68 2.23 3.80
CA ARG A 20 10.38 2.04 2.37
C ARG A 20 10.39 3.36 1.61
N SER A 21 10.73 3.29 0.33
CA SER A 21 10.57 4.39 -0.63
C SER A 21 9.46 4.04 -1.62
N ALA A 22 8.64 5.03 -1.99
CA ALA A 22 7.48 4.88 -2.87
C ALA A 22 7.78 5.48 -4.24
N TYR A 23 7.49 4.72 -5.29
CA TYR A 23 7.76 5.05 -6.68
C TYR A 23 6.46 5.01 -7.48
N HIS A 24 6.29 5.95 -8.41
CA HIS A 24 5.20 5.85 -9.36
C HIS A 24 5.42 4.61 -10.24
N MET A 25 4.35 3.84 -10.42
CA MET A 25 4.30 2.66 -11.26
C MET A 25 3.10 2.73 -12.20
N ARG A 26 3.28 2.26 -13.44
CA ARG A 26 2.18 2.04 -14.37
C ARG A 26 2.07 0.57 -14.76
N ASP A 27 0.87 0.02 -14.68
CA ASP A 27 0.52 -1.26 -15.31
C ASP A 27 0.14 -1.01 -16.78
N LEU A 28 0.90 -1.62 -17.70
CA LEU A 28 0.71 -1.44 -19.13
C LEU A 28 -0.45 -2.26 -19.71
N THR A 29 -1.07 -3.13 -18.90
CA THR A 29 -2.26 -3.89 -19.31
C THR A 29 -3.56 -3.14 -19.07
N ALA A 30 -3.52 -2.07 -18.27
CA ALA A 30 -4.65 -1.21 -17.95
C ALA A 30 -4.51 0.18 -18.61
N SER A 31 -5.62 0.92 -18.65
CA SER A 31 -5.67 2.27 -19.23
C SER A 31 -6.18 3.31 -18.24
N GLY A 32 -5.80 4.58 -18.43
CA GLY A 32 -6.30 5.69 -17.61
C GLY A 32 -5.83 5.59 -16.16
N GLU A 33 -6.66 6.04 -15.22
CA GLU A 33 -6.35 6.03 -13.78
C GLU A 33 -6.23 4.62 -13.18
N GLU A 34 -6.86 3.63 -13.80
CA GLU A 34 -6.73 2.22 -13.39
C GLU A 34 -5.32 1.66 -13.64
N SER A 35 -4.54 2.32 -14.50
CA SER A 35 -3.14 1.95 -14.75
C SER A 35 -2.16 2.50 -13.71
N HIS A 36 -2.58 3.40 -12.81
CA HIS A 36 -1.68 4.08 -11.87
C HIS A 36 -1.55 3.36 -10.54
N PHE A 37 -0.32 2.99 -10.23
CA PHE A 37 0.05 2.26 -9.03
C PHE A 37 1.25 2.92 -8.34
N VAL A 38 1.53 2.44 -7.14
CA VAL A 38 2.71 2.77 -6.35
C VAL A 38 3.49 1.49 -6.09
N ALA A 39 4.75 1.47 -6.50
CA ALA A 39 5.70 0.43 -6.08
C ALA A 39 6.40 0.89 -4.80
N LYS A 40 6.37 0.05 -3.75
CA LYS A 40 7.03 0.29 -2.47
C LYS A 40 8.20 -0.66 -2.31
N MET A 41 9.40 -0.10 -2.31
CA MET A 41 10.64 -0.87 -2.15
C MET A 41 11.24 -0.58 -0.77
N ALA A 42 11.65 -1.64 -0.08
CA ALA A 42 12.35 -1.53 1.20
C ALA A 42 13.70 -0.82 1.04
N LYS A 43 14.06 -0.02 2.04
CA LYS A 43 15.41 0.52 2.20
C LYS A 43 16.36 -0.65 2.53
N ALA A 44 17.63 -0.50 2.16
CA ALA A 44 18.61 -1.58 2.29
C ALA A 44 18.69 -2.11 3.73
N GLY A 45 18.57 -3.44 3.90
CA GLY A 45 18.63 -4.10 5.21
C GLY A 45 17.35 -4.02 6.05
N CYS A 46 16.28 -3.39 5.58
CA CYS A 46 15.07 -3.17 6.38
C CYS A 46 14.03 -4.29 6.32
N THR A 47 14.07 -5.17 5.32
CA THR A 47 12.92 -6.06 5.02
C THR A 47 13.37 -7.34 4.31
N SER A 48 12.88 -8.49 4.78
CA SER A 48 13.05 -9.79 4.11
C SER A 48 12.00 -10.00 3.02
N ALA A 49 12.23 -10.92 2.08
CA ALA A 49 11.23 -11.26 1.06
C ALA A 49 9.88 -11.70 1.67
N GLY A 50 9.90 -12.47 2.76
CA GLY A 50 8.71 -12.94 3.46
C GLY A 50 7.86 -11.81 4.02
N GLN A 51 8.49 -10.74 4.51
CA GLN A 51 7.80 -9.60 5.11
C GLN A 51 6.88 -8.87 4.11
N TYR A 52 7.19 -8.86 2.80
CA TYR A 52 6.26 -8.28 1.81
C TYR A 52 4.94 -9.05 1.75
N PHE A 53 4.98 -10.38 1.88
CA PHE A 53 3.76 -11.19 1.91
C PHE A 53 2.99 -10.98 3.20
N ASP A 54 3.68 -10.85 4.33
CA ASP A 54 3.04 -10.59 5.62
C ASP A 54 2.42 -9.19 5.67
N ASP A 55 3.06 -8.18 5.08
CA ASP A 55 2.52 -6.83 4.92
C ASP A 55 1.21 -6.84 4.09
N VAL A 56 1.19 -7.55 2.96
CA VAL A 56 -0.01 -7.66 2.10
C VAL A 56 -1.14 -8.43 2.80
N ARG A 57 -0.80 -9.50 3.53
CA ARG A 57 -1.77 -10.23 4.36
C ARG A 57 -2.37 -9.34 5.43
N MET A 58 -1.54 -8.61 6.16
CA MET A 58 -1.98 -7.67 7.20
C MET A 58 -2.92 -6.60 6.63
N GLN A 59 -2.59 -6.02 5.47
CA GLN A 59 -3.44 -5.02 4.83
C GLN A 59 -4.78 -5.62 4.36
N THR A 60 -4.78 -6.89 3.93
CA THR A 60 -6.01 -7.62 3.59
C THR A 60 -6.88 -7.86 4.82
N GLU A 61 -6.29 -8.22 5.96
CA GLU A 61 -7.01 -8.38 7.22
C GLU A 61 -7.56 -7.03 7.73
N ALA A 62 -6.80 -5.95 7.63
CA ALA A 62 -7.27 -4.61 7.96
C ALA A 62 -8.50 -4.21 7.11
N ARG A 63 -8.52 -4.60 5.82
CA ARG A 63 -9.68 -4.40 4.95
C ARG A 63 -10.91 -5.15 5.44
N ARG A 64 -10.76 -6.39 5.90
CA ARG A 64 -11.85 -7.16 6.50
C ARG A 64 -12.41 -6.43 7.73
N TRP A 65 -11.55 -5.91 8.61
CA TRP A 65 -12.00 -5.12 9.76
C TRP A 65 -12.73 -3.84 9.36
N ALA A 66 -12.32 -3.17 8.28
CA ALA A 66 -13.06 -2.04 7.73
C ALA A 66 -14.48 -2.43 7.29
N GLN A 67 -14.65 -3.60 6.68
CA GLN A 67 -15.97 -4.10 6.29
C GLN A 67 -16.86 -4.38 7.51
N GLU A 68 -16.32 -5.01 8.55
CA GLU A 68 -16.99 -5.25 9.83
C GLU A 68 -17.39 -3.92 10.51
N PHE A 69 -16.49 -2.95 10.54
CA PHE A 69 -16.74 -1.61 11.08
C PHE A 69 -17.88 -0.90 10.34
N ASN A 70 -17.88 -0.97 9.00
CA ASN A 70 -18.89 -0.33 8.17
C ASN A 70 -20.30 -0.91 8.35
N GLN A 71 -20.42 -2.17 8.78
CA GLN A 71 -21.71 -2.81 9.05
C GLN A 71 -22.41 -2.25 10.30
N LYS A 72 -21.69 -1.52 11.17
CA LYS A 72 -22.23 -0.94 12.41
C LYS A 72 -23.02 0.36 12.21
N GLY A 73 -23.37 0.72 10.97
CA GLY A 73 -24.13 1.95 10.68
C GLY A 73 -23.34 3.24 10.96
N VAL A 74 -22.02 3.19 10.81
CA VAL A 74 -21.11 4.32 11.11
C VAL A 74 -21.35 5.52 10.17
N PRO A 75 -21.20 6.77 10.66
CA PRO A 75 -21.49 7.98 9.86
C PRO A 75 -20.49 8.20 8.71
N LYS A 76 -19.28 7.66 8.83
CA LYS A 76 -18.26 7.68 7.77
C LYS A 76 -17.67 6.29 7.62
N ARG A 77 -17.90 5.68 6.46
CA ARG A 77 -17.32 4.40 6.10
C ARG A 77 -15.84 4.53 5.80
N VAL A 78 -15.10 3.45 6.00
CA VAL A 78 -13.66 3.34 5.72
C VAL A 78 -13.38 2.17 4.80
N ASP A 79 -12.26 2.19 4.09
CA ASP A 79 -11.78 1.06 3.30
C ASP A 79 -10.25 1.06 3.30
N PHE A 80 -9.67 -0.10 2.97
CA PHE A 80 -8.24 -0.26 2.73
C PHE A 80 -8.03 -0.62 1.26
N ILE A 81 -7.12 0.10 0.59
CA ILE A 81 -6.75 -0.22 -0.78
C ILE A 81 -6.14 -1.63 -0.86
N ALA A 82 -6.37 -2.32 -1.97
CA ALA A 82 -5.73 -3.60 -2.21
C ALA A 82 -4.21 -3.43 -2.35
N ALA A 83 -3.48 -4.41 -1.84
CA ALA A 83 -2.03 -4.49 -1.99
C ALA A 83 -1.65 -5.85 -2.59
N TYR A 84 -0.51 -5.86 -3.27
CA TYR A 84 0.02 -6.99 -4.01
C TYR A 84 1.52 -7.12 -3.75
N VAL A 85 2.02 -8.34 -3.89
CA VAL A 85 3.46 -8.59 -3.99
C VAL A 85 3.77 -8.89 -5.44
N ILE A 86 4.73 -8.17 -6.03
CA ILE A 86 5.23 -8.47 -7.38
C ILE A 86 6.72 -8.80 -7.34
N GLU A 87 7.14 -9.67 -8.25
CA GLU A 87 8.54 -9.98 -8.51
C GLU A 87 8.93 -9.33 -9.85
N LEU A 88 9.99 -8.52 -9.85
CA LEU A 88 10.47 -7.84 -11.06
C LEU A 88 11.43 -8.76 -11.83
N THR A 89 10.86 -9.74 -12.54
CA THR A 89 11.57 -10.85 -13.18
C THR A 89 12.65 -10.43 -14.17
N ASP A 90 12.50 -9.27 -14.80
CA ASP A 90 13.41 -8.78 -15.85
C ASP A 90 14.62 -7.99 -15.29
N ARG A 91 14.73 -7.89 -13.96
CA ARG A 91 15.87 -7.24 -13.29
C ARG A 91 16.89 -8.29 -12.80
N PRO A 92 18.21 -7.99 -12.78
CA PRO A 92 19.26 -8.97 -12.47
C PRO A 92 19.10 -9.75 -11.15
N THR A 93 18.52 -9.12 -10.11
CA THR A 93 18.31 -9.74 -8.79
C THR A 93 16.87 -10.17 -8.53
N ARG A 94 15.98 -10.03 -9.53
CA ARG A 94 14.53 -10.30 -9.42
C ARG A 94 13.93 -9.75 -8.11
N PRO A 95 14.11 -8.46 -7.81
CA PRO A 95 13.68 -7.90 -6.55
C PRO A 95 12.16 -8.00 -6.42
N ILE A 96 11.71 -8.24 -5.19
CA ILE A 96 10.31 -8.25 -4.81
C ILE A 96 9.95 -6.90 -4.21
N CYS A 97 8.74 -6.41 -4.52
CA CYS A 97 8.21 -5.20 -3.91
C CYS A 97 6.71 -5.32 -3.62
N GLY A 98 6.24 -4.47 -2.71
CA GLY A 98 4.82 -4.26 -2.46
C GLY A 98 4.27 -3.28 -3.49
N VAL A 99 3.05 -3.51 -3.95
CA VAL A 99 2.35 -2.67 -4.92
C VAL A 99 0.94 -2.38 -4.42
N GLU A 100 0.49 -1.15 -4.58
CA GLU A 100 -0.89 -0.75 -4.32
C GLU A 100 -1.34 0.29 -5.34
N ARG A 101 -2.66 0.50 -5.45
CA ARG A 101 -3.20 1.52 -6.34
C ARG A 101 -2.77 2.92 -5.89
N PHE A 102 -2.47 3.80 -6.84
CA PHE A 102 -2.21 5.21 -6.52
C PHE A 102 -3.48 5.88 -5.98
N VAL A 103 -3.35 6.62 -4.89
CA VAL A 103 -4.45 7.39 -4.29
C VAL A 103 -4.15 8.87 -4.50
N PRO A 104 -4.90 9.58 -5.36
CA PRO A 104 -4.71 11.02 -5.54
C PRO A 104 -5.20 11.79 -4.32
N GLY A 105 -4.57 12.94 -4.06
CA GLY A 105 -4.94 13.85 -2.98
C GLY A 105 -3.87 13.97 -1.90
N GLU A 106 -4.23 14.61 -0.79
CA GLU A 106 -3.34 14.83 0.34
C GLU A 106 -3.32 13.59 1.26
N TYR A 107 -2.14 13.02 1.45
CA TYR A 107 -1.94 11.94 2.42
C TYR A 107 -1.81 12.51 3.83
N VAL A 108 -2.66 12.04 4.75
CA VAL A 108 -2.64 12.43 6.17
C VAL A 108 -2.56 11.18 7.04
N LYS A 109 -1.59 11.15 7.96
CA LYS A 109 -1.45 10.10 8.98
C LYS A 109 -2.19 10.54 10.25
N TYR A 110 -3.15 9.74 10.72
CA TYR A 110 -3.99 10.10 11.88
C TYR A 110 -3.54 9.46 13.20
N ASN A 111 -2.77 8.39 13.17
CA ASN A 111 -2.13 7.81 14.36
C ASN A 111 -0.88 7.02 13.96
N ASN A 112 -0.10 6.58 14.93
CA ASN A 112 1.03 5.68 14.72
C ASN A 112 0.87 4.36 15.49
N ASN A 113 1.81 3.45 15.28
CA ASN A 113 1.88 2.15 15.93
C ASN A 113 2.55 2.19 17.31
N TRP A 114 2.49 3.32 18.02
CA TRP A 114 3.08 3.46 19.35
C TRP A 114 2.17 4.24 20.30
N ASN A 115 2.18 5.58 20.25
CA ASN A 115 1.40 6.42 21.16
C ASN A 115 1.19 7.86 20.65
N TRP A 116 1.08 8.05 19.33
CA TRP A 116 0.75 9.36 18.73
C TRP A 116 -0.58 9.28 17.99
N SER A 117 -1.45 10.26 18.24
CA SER A 117 -2.75 10.45 17.59
C SER A 117 -2.93 11.91 17.14
N ASP A 118 -3.57 12.09 15.99
CA ASP A 118 -4.18 13.33 15.55
C ASP A 118 -5.70 13.18 15.67
N GLU A 119 -6.26 13.95 16.60
CA GLU A 119 -7.67 13.83 17.02
C GLU A 119 -8.59 14.80 16.29
N ARG A 120 -8.11 15.49 15.25
CA ARG A 120 -8.96 16.39 14.43
C ARG A 120 -10.07 15.66 13.70
N ARG A 121 -10.03 14.32 13.63
CA ARG A 121 -11.09 13.46 13.09
C ARG A 121 -11.39 12.29 14.03
N ASN A 122 -12.68 12.01 14.22
CA ASN A 122 -13.15 10.92 15.09
C ASN A 122 -12.95 9.53 14.46
N THR A 123 -13.22 9.38 13.15
CA THR A 123 -13.27 8.07 12.48
C THR A 123 -11.97 7.25 12.57
N PRO A 124 -10.76 7.81 12.37
CA PRO A 124 -9.53 7.02 12.44
C PRO A 124 -9.28 6.40 13.82
N GLN A 125 -9.54 7.15 14.90
CA GLN A 125 -9.34 6.65 16.27
C GLN A 125 -10.45 5.68 16.68
N ALA A 126 -11.70 5.95 16.31
CA ALA A 126 -12.81 5.03 16.58
C ALA A 126 -12.71 3.70 15.82
N PHE A 127 -11.95 3.66 14.72
CA PHE A 127 -11.67 2.43 13.97
C PHE A 127 -10.52 1.61 14.57
N SER A 128 -9.54 2.26 15.20
CA SER A 128 -8.35 1.63 15.78
C SER A 128 -8.68 0.88 17.06
#